data_AF-A0A953U1Z7-F1
#
_entry.id   AF-A0A953U1Z7-F1
#
_cell.length_a   1.000
_cell.length_b   1.000
_cell.length_c   1.000
_cell.angle_alpha   90.00
_cell.angle_beta   90.00
_cell.angle_gamma   90.00
#
_symmetry.space_group_name_H-M   'P 1'
#
loop_
_entity.id
_entity.type
_entity.pdbx_description
1 polymer ?
#
loop_
_entity_poly.entity_id
_entity_poly.type
_entity_poly.pdbx_seq_one_letter_code
_entity_poly.pdbx_strand_id
1 'polypeptide(L)'
;MTNKTRLTLALSLILASLLAACQSSNQPAENSTSSTETAGGAAGGATGATKGGGTAKRAARAEPAEEKVAVPAGTAVSIRLGSAISSGQVSSGAGFEGTLAEPLVVNGIEVAATGSAVAGKVTNAVSSGRLNRPAELSLTLASLTPTGGKETEIATDTWGEKGESHKKRNIEMIGGGAGVGALVGALAGGKKGAAIGGAVGAGAGTGTAAATGKKEIVLPAETKLDFHLSQPVTFTVKRK
;
A
#
# COMPACT_ATOMS: atom_id res chain seq x y z
N MET A 1 -61.34 26.57 -9.85
CA MET A 1 -60.83 25.25 -10.30
C MET A 1 -59.62 25.46 -11.22
N THR A 2 -58.45 25.90 -10.72
CA THR A 2 -57.33 26.26 -11.64
C THR A 2 -55.90 26.32 -11.04
N ASN A 3 -55.60 25.68 -9.92
CA ASN A 3 -54.25 25.80 -9.31
C ASN A 3 -53.45 24.48 -9.27
N LYS A 4 -54.09 23.33 -9.55
CA LYS A 4 -53.41 22.01 -9.52
C LYS A 4 -52.79 21.58 -10.85
N THR A 5 -53.24 22.13 -11.98
CA THR A 5 -52.76 21.75 -13.32
C THR A 5 -51.47 22.47 -13.76
N ARG A 6 -51.11 23.57 -13.11
CA ARG A 6 -49.84 24.29 -13.40
C ARG A 6 -48.63 23.69 -12.69
N LEU A 7 -48.84 22.97 -11.58
CA LEU A 7 -47.75 22.36 -10.81
C LEU A 7 -47.25 21.05 -11.43
N THR A 8 -48.14 20.30 -12.08
CA THR A 8 -47.79 19.06 -12.80
C THR A 8 -47.04 19.32 -14.11
N LEU A 9 -47.27 20.46 -14.77
CA LEU A 9 -46.58 20.80 -16.03
C LEU A 9 -45.16 21.34 -15.81
N ALA A 10 -44.85 21.89 -14.63
CA ALA A 10 -43.51 22.38 -14.29
C ALA A 10 -42.56 21.25 -13.87
N LEU A 11 -43.08 20.12 -13.37
CA LEU A 11 -42.27 19.00 -12.88
C LEU A 11 -41.84 18.04 -14.00
N SER A 12 -42.50 18.06 -15.16
CA SER A 12 -42.13 17.23 -16.32
C SER A 12 -41.02 17.82 -17.20
N LEU A 13 -40.73 19.13 -17.09
CA LEU A 13 -39.69 19.78 -17.92
C LEU A 13 -38.26 19.68 -17.34
N ILE A 14 -38.10 19.30 -16.07
CA ILE A 14 -36.78 19.25 -15.41
C ILE A 14 -36.08 17.88 -15.60
N LEU A 15 -36.78 16.88 -16.15
CA LEU A 15 -36.25 15.53 -16.34
C LEU A 15 -35.56 15.31 -17.71
N ALA A 16 -35.45 16.34 -18.57
CA ALA A 16 -34.99 16.19 -19.95
C ALA A 16 -33.61 16.81 -20.26
N SER A 17 -32.87 17.35 -19.29
CA SER A 17 -31.63 18.12 -19.55
C SER A 17 -30.33 17.55 -18.96
N LEU A 18 -30.25 16.25 -18.64
CA LEU A 18 -29.02 15.62 -18.11
C LEU A 18 -28.32 14.62 -19.06
N LEU A 19 -28.55 14.69 -20.37
CA LEU A 19 -27.88 13.81 -21.36
C LEU A 19 -26.83 14.50 -22.23
N ALA A 20 -26.24 15.61 -21.78
CA ALA A 20 -25.22 16.34 -22.52
C ALA A 20 -23.95 16.55 -21.68
N ALA A 21 -23.16 15.49 -21.46
CA ALA A 21 -21.73 15.57 -21.19
C ALA A 21 -21.12 14.16 -21.16
N CYS A 22 -20.39 13.82 -22.22
CA CYS A 22 -19.07 13.17 -22.21
C CYS A 22 -18.73 12.67 -23.62
N GLN A 23 -18.31 13.61 -24.47
CA GLN A 23 -17.30 13.34 -25.48
C GLN A 23 -15.97 13.05 -24.78
N SER A 24 -15.28 11.97 -25.12
CA SER A 24 -13.89 12.08 -25.54
C SER A 24 -13.40 10.73 -26.07
N SER A 25 -13.06 10.77 -27.36
CA SER A 25 -12.27 9.82 -28.11
C SER A 25 -10.89 9.65 -27.46
N ASN A 26 -10.41 8.41 -27.29
CA ASN A 26 -8.96 8.16 -27.35
C ASN A 26 -8.65 6.69 -27.64
N GLN A 27 -8.01 6.47 -28.78
CA GLN A 27 -7.43 5.21 -29.26
C GLN A 27 -5.92 5.28 -28.98
N PRO A 28 -5.25 4.15 -28.71
CA PRO A 28 -3.91 4.00 -29.24
C PRO A 28 -3.77 2.75 -30.10
N ALA A 29 -3.06 2.94 -31.21
CA ALA A 29 -2.57 1.91 -32.10
C ALA A 29 -1.36 1.20 -31.49
N GLU A 30 -1.32 -0.14 -31.55
CA GLU A 30 -0.08 -0.90 -31.40
C GLU A 30 0.48 -1.20 -32.79
N ASN A 31 1.61 -0.55 -33.08
CA ASN A 31 2.41 -0.79 -34.27
C ASN A 31 3.31 -2.01 -34.00
N SER A 32 2.94 -3.15 -34.58
CA SER A 32 3.82 -4.30 -34.71
C SER A 32 4.91 -3.96 -35.72
N THR A 33 6.18 -3.94 -35.30
CA THR A 33 7.29 -4.00 -36.23
C THR A 33 8.35 -4.97 -35.71
N SER A 34 8.40 -6.07 -36.43
CA SER A 34 9.46 -7.08 -36.53
C SER A 34 10.86 -6.50 -36.63
N SER A 35 11.82 -7.19 -36.01
CA SER A 35 13.20 -7.21 -36.48
C SER A 35 13.78 -8.61 -36.33
N THR A 36 13.98 -9.25 -37.48
CA THR A 36 14.87 -10.39 -37.75
C THR A 36 16.16 -9.83 -38.37
N GLU A 37 17.19 -10.68 -38.45
CA GLU A 37 18.50 -10.57 -39.13
C GLU A 37 19.68 -10.30 -38.17
N THR A 38 20.61 -11.23 -37.90
CA THR A 38 21.46 -12.13 -38.72
C THR A 38 22.81 -11.51 -39.08
N ALA A 39 23.85 -12.09 -38.46
CA ALA A 39 25.22 -12.38 -38.92
C ALA A 39 26.12 -11.31 -39.56
N GLY A 40 27.38 -11.32 -39.12
CA GLY A 40 28.52 -11.16 -40.03
C GLY A 40 29.74 -10.45 -39.46
N GLY A 41 30.92 -11.04 -39.62
CA GLY A 41 32.15 -10.29 -39.86
C GLY A 41 33.30 -10.54 -38.90
N ALA A 42 34.37 -11.13 -39.44
CA ALA A 42 35.57 -11.59 -38.76
C ALA A 42 36.79 -10.66 -38.93
N ALA A 43 37.84 -11.00 -38.18
CA ALA A 43 39.28 -10.99 -38.55
C ALA A 43 40.22 -9.86 -38.06
N GLY A 44 41.41 -10.31 -37.60
CA GLY A 44 42.68 -9.57 -37.45
C GLY A 44 43.09 -9.39 -35.98
N GLY A 45 44.25 -9.78 -35.47
CA GLY A 45 45.47 -10.36 -36.04
C GLY A 45 46.63 -10.12 -35.04
N ALA A 46 47.39 -11.18 -34.75
CA ALA A 46 48.80 -11.26 -34.38
C ALA A 46 49.44 -10.36 -33.27
N THR A 47 49.92 -11.07 -32.24
CA THR A 47 51.31 -11.07 -31.71
C THR A 47 51.86 -9.84 -30.96
N GLY A 48 52.21 -10.06 -29.70
CA GLY A 48 53.11 -9.20 -28.93
C GLY A 48 53.49 -9.80 -27.58
N ALA A 49 54.39 -10.78 -27.59
CA ALA A 49 55.05 -11.24 -26.37
C ALA A 49 56.10 -10.20 -25.94
N THR A 50 56.01 -9.68 -24.72
CA THR A 50 57.16 -9.11 -24.02
C THR A 50 57.09 -9.45 -22.55
N LYS A 51 58.10 -10.21 -22.13
CA LYS A 51 58.42 -10.62 -20.77
C LYS A 51 59.15 -9.44 -20.13
N GLY A 52 58.65 -8.93 -19.00
CA GLY A 52 59.28 -7.85 -18.26
C GLY A 52 58.95 -7.95 -16.78
N GLY A 53 59.90 -8.46 -16.00
CA GLY A 53 59.80 -8.53 -14.55
C GLY A 53 59.68 -7.15 -13.92
N GLY A 54 58.82 -7.06 -12.92
CA GLY A 54 58.68 -5.89 -12.07
C GLY A 54 57.94 -6.32 -10.81
N THR A 55 58.69 -6.81 -9.84
CA THR A 55 58.31 -6.86 -8.42
C THR A 55 58.13 -5.42 -7.91
N ALA A 56 57.12 -4.72 -8.42
CA ALA A 56 56.56 -3.57 -7.75
C ALA A 56 55.60 -4.14 -6.72
N LYS A 57 56.07 -4.22 -5.48
CA LYS A 57 55.30 -4.22 -4.24
C LYS A 57 54.15 -3.23 -4.43
N ARG A 58 53.03 -3.73 -4.95
CA ARG A 58 51.77 -3.01 -5.10
C ARG A 58 51.37 -2.73 -3.67
N ALA A 59 51.74 -1.54 -3.21
CA ALA A 59 51.27 -0.96 -1.97
C ALA A 59 49.80 -1.31 -1.90
N ALA A 60 49.45 -2.15 -0.92
CA ALA A 60 48.08 -2.44 -0.59
C ALA A 60 47.41 -1.07 -0.50
N ARG A 61 46.61 -0.75 -1.52
CA ARG A 61 45.61 0.29 -1.41
C ARG A 61 44.89 -0.10 -0.13
N ALA A 62 45.08 0.68 0.93
CA ALA A 62 44.29 0.52 2.13
C ALA A 62 42.85 0.65 1.65
N GLU A 63 42.18 -0.49 1.47
CA GLU A 63 40.74 -0.50 1.36
C GLU A 63 40.26 0.25 2.60
N PRO A 64 39.31 1.20 2.45
CA PRO A 64 38.73 1.89 3.60
C PRO A 64 38.42 0.83 4.65
N ALA A 65 38.96 0.97 5.86
CA ALA A 65 38.75 0.00 6.92
C ALA A 65 37.25 -0.10 7.18
N GLU A 66 36.63 -1.10 6.58
CA GLU A 66 35.23 -1.45 6.73
C GLU A 66 35.06 -1.95 8.16
N GLU A 67 34.51 -1.11 9.05
CA GLU A 67 34.27 -1.49 10.43
C GLU A 67 32.96 -2.27 10.50
N LYS A 68 33.04 -3.50 10.99
CA LYS A 68 31.87 -4.35 11.18
C LYS A 68 31.28 -4.07 12.55
N VAL A 69 30.05 -3.57 12.58
CA VAL A 69 29.32 -3.27 13.81
C VAL A 69 28.17 -4.26 13.94
N ALA A 70 28.13 -4.99 15.04
CA ALA A 70 27.03 -5.89 15.36
C ALA A 70 25.90 -5.13 16.05
N VAL A 71 24.71 -5.17 15.44
CA VAL A 71 23.47 -4.63 15.99
C VAL A 71 22.71 -5.77 16.66
N PRO A 72 22.40 -5.69 17.96
CA PRO A 72 21.71 -6.76 18.67
C PRO A 72 20.22 -6.85 18.27
N ALA A 73 19.63 -8.03 18.51
CA ALA A 73 18.18 -8.18 18.47
C ALA A 73 17.50 -7.26 19.50
N GLY A 74 16.27 -6.85 19.23
CA GLY A 74 15.50 -5.90 20.03
C GLY A 74 15.83 -4.43 19.74
N THR A 75 16.82 -4.13 18.90
CA THR A 75 17.10 -2.75 18.50
C THR A 75 15.93 -2.19 17.69
N ALA A 76 15.43 -1.02 18.10
CA ALA A 76 14.34 -0.34 17.43
C ALA A 76 14.79 0.23 16.07
N VAL A 77 13.93 0.06 15.06
CA VAL A 77 14.12 0.50 13.69
C VAL A 77 12.86 1.26 13.28
N SER A 78 12.90 2.58 13.41
CA SER A 78 11.82 3.45 12.97
C SER A 78 12.00 3.83 11.51
N ILE A 79 10.98 3.62 10.68
CA ILE A 79 11.00 3.96 9.25
C ILE A 79 9.88 4.92 8.87
N ARG A 80 10.07 5.64 7.77
CA ARG A 80 9.04 6.38 7.04
C ARG A 80 8.75 5.66 5.73
N LEU A 81 7.48 5.42 5.46
CA LEU A 81 7.07 4.85 4.17
C LEU A 81 7.36 5.82 3.02
N GLY A 82 7.95 5.32 1.93
CA GLY A 82 8.17 6.13 0.72
C GLY A 82 6.92 6.29 -0.13
N SER A 83 5.94 5.40 0.00
CA SER A 83 4.68 5.42 -0.73
C SER A 83 3.52 4.95 0.13
N ALA A 84 2.30 5.30 -0.28
CA ALA A 84 1.10 4.88 0.44
C ALA A 84 0.83 3.37 0.24
N ILE A 85 0.50 2.67 1.32
CA ILE A 85 0.15 1.24 1.32
C ILE A 85 -1.31 1.10 1.75
N SER A 86 -2.09 0.37 0.97
CA SER A 86 -3.50 0.10 1.26
C SER A 86 -3.81 -1.38 1.17
N SER A 87 -4.43 -1.96 2.21
CA SER A 87 -4.77 -3.39 2.26
C SER A 87 -5.77 -3.84 1.18
N GLY A 88 -6.36 -2.90 0.43
CA GLY A 88 -7.26 -3.17 -0.69
C GLY A 88 -6.60 -3.06 -2.05
N GLN A 89 -5.39 -2.49 -2.11
CA GLN A 89 -4.62 -2.27 -3.33
C GLN A 89 -3.37 -3.15 -3.38
N VAL A 90 -2.76 -3.46 -2.22
CA VAL A 90 -1.58 -4.33 -2.14
C VAL A 90 -1.96 -5.77 -1.81
N SER A 91 -1.16 -6.71 -2.28
CA SER A 91 -1.30 -8.15 -2.01
C SER A 91 -0.20 -8.63 -1.08
N SER A 92 -0.45 -9.70 -0.33
CA SER A 92 0.58 -10.39 0.44
C SER A 92 1.75 -10.79 -0.47
N GLY A 93 2.97 -10.60 0.01
CA GLY A 93 4.22 -10.78 -0.73
C GLY A 93 4.70 -9.55 -1.50
N ALA A 94 3.89 -8.48 -1.61
CA ALA A 94 4.33 -7.24 -2.25
C ALA A 94 5.49 -6.59 -1.47
N GLY A 95 6.47 -6.06 -2.21
CA GLY A 95 7.54 -5.25 -1.64
C GLY A 95 7.07 -3.83 -1.38
N PHE A 96 7.66 -3.18 -0.37
CA PHE A 96 7.54 -1.74 -0.17
C PHE A 96 8.89 -1.15 0.19
N GLU A 97 9.01 0.15 -0.05
CA GLU A 97 10.22 0.91 0.21
C GLU A 97 9.94 2.04 1.22
N GLY A 98 10.98 2.38 1.96
CA GLY A 98 10.95 3.46 2.92
C GLY A 98 12.35 3.95 3.24
N THR A 99 12.41 4.89 4.17
CA THR A 99 13.66 5.44 4.68
C THR A 99 13.68 5.42 6.19
N LEU A 100 14.87 5.32 6.77
CA LEU A 100 15.04 5.34 8.21
C LEU A 100 14.60 6.70 8.78
N ALA A 101 13.67 6.70 9.73
CA ALA A 101 13.11 7.91 10.34
C ALA A 101 14.04 8.51 11.40
N GLU A 102 14.83 7.66 12.05
CA GLU A 102 15.76 7.98 13.13
C GLU A 102 17.10 7.28 12.86
N PRO A 103 18.24 7.83 13.30
CA PRO A 103 19.52 7.18 13.07
C PRO A 103 19.62 5.90 13.91
N LEU A 104 20.13 4.82 13.31
CA LEU A 104 20.39 3.56 14.01
C LEU A 104 21.77 3.65 14.68
N VAL A 105 21.78 3.84 15.99
CA VAL A 105 23.00 3.98 16.80
C VAL A 105 23.13 2.80 17.76
N VAL A 106 24.28 2.14 17.77
CA VAL A 106 24.60 1.03 18.69
C VAL A 106 25.95 1.30 19.34
N ASN A 107 26.01 1.22 20.67
CA ASN A 107 27.23 1.50 21.45
C ASN A 107 27.89 2.86 21.12
N GLY A 108 27.09 3.88 20.79
CA GLY A 108 27.58 5.20 20.40
C GLY A 108 28.13 5.30 18.97
N ILE A 109 28.06 4.21 18.18
CA ILE A 109 28.44 4.20 16.77
C ILE A 109 27.18 4.26 15.92
N GLU A 110 27.10 5.24 15.03
CA GLU A 110 26.04 5.33 14.03
C GLU A 110 26.26 4.27 12.95
N VAL A 111 25.35 3.31 12.88
CA VAL A 111 25.38 2.20 11.93
C VAL A 111 24.69 2.58 10.63
N ALA A 112 23.59 3.31 10.73
CA ALA A 112 22.86 3.84 9.58
C ALA A 112 22.27 5.22 9.93
N ALA A 113 22.51 6.19 9.06
CA ALA A 113 21.97 7.54 9.20
C ALA A 113 20.46 7.58 8.93
N THR A 114 19.77 8.59 9.44
CA THR A 114 18.43 8.96 8.99
C THR A 114 18.41 9.12 7.47
N GLY A 115 17.35 8.65 6.80
CA GLY A 115 17.25 8.64 5.35
C GLY A 115 17.91 7.44 4.67
N SER A 116 18.57 6.54 5.42
CA SER A 116 19.05 5.26 4.88
C SER A 116 17.89 4.47 4.28
N ALA A 117 18.10 3.84 3.13
CA ALA A 117 17.05 3.14 2.41
C ALA A 117 16.70 1.83 3.12
N VAL A 118 15.41 1.53 3.20
CA VAL A 118 14.87 0.31 3.79
C VAL A 118 13.88 -0.30 2.83
N ALA A 119 13.97 -1.62 2.64
CA ALA A 119 12.98 -2.39 1.91
C ALA A 119 12.30 -3.40 2.84
N GLY A 120 11.01 -3.59 2.63
CA GLY A 120 10.20 -4.52 3.39
C GLY A 120 9.24 -5.29 2.50
N LYS A 121 8.49 -6.18 3.14
CA LYS A 121 7.47 -7.00 2.49
C LYS A 121 6.17 -6.95 3.28
N VAL A 122 5.07 -6.94 2.53
CA VAL A 122 3.73 -7.14 3.08
C VAL A 122 3.56 -8.62 3.36
N THR A 123 3.51 -9.01 4.64
CA THR A 123 3.34 -10.43 5.02
C THR A 123 1.89 -10.87 4.94
N ASN A 124 0.95 -9.95 5.17
CA ASN A 124 -0.48 -10.19 5.05
C ASN A 124 -1.20 -8.92 4.59
N ALA A 125 -2.03 -9.03 3.56
CA ALA A 125 -2.96 -7.99 3.15
C ALA A 125 -4.33 -8.62 2.88
N VAL A 126 -5.32 -8.20 3.66
CA VAL A 126 -6.72 -8.62 3.52
C VAL A 126 -7.56 -7.39 3.30
N SER A 127 -8.21 -7.32 2.14
CA SER A 127 -9.14 -6.22 1.85
C SER A 127 -10.39 -6.30 2.72
N SER A 128 -10.84 -5.14 3.16
CA SER A 128 -12.11 -5.00 3.89
C SER A 128 -13.30 -5.52 3.08
N GLY A 129 -14.09 -6.38 3.73
CA GLY A 129 -15.37 -6.84 3.21
C GLY A 129 -16.49 -5.86 3.54
N ARG A 130 -17.49 -5.78 2.66
CA ARG A 130 -18.63 -4.85 2.78
C ARG A 130 -19.50 -5.11 4.02
N LEU A 131 -19.45 -6.33 4.56
CA LEU A 131 -20.39 -6.77 5.59
C LEU A 131 -19.69 -7.23 6.88
N ASN A 132 -18.76 -8.19 6.84
CA ASN A 132 -18.28 -8.80 8.09
C ASN A 132 -16.77 -9.06 8.16
N ARG A 133 -16.00 -8.65 7.15
CA ARG A 133 -14.56 -8.94 7.09
C ARG A 133 -13.76 -7.66 7.34
N PRO A 134 -13.09 -7.52 8.49
CA PRO A 134 -12.20 -6.38 8.71
C PRO A 134 -11.02 -6.44 7.73
N ALA A 135 -10.48 -5.28 7.38
CA ALA A 135 -9.19 -5.23 6.72
C ALA A 135 -8.08 -5.68 7.68
N GLU A 136 -7.05 -6.31 7.14
CA GLU A 136 -5.83 -6.65 7.88
C GLU A 136 -4.62 -6.27 7.03
N LEU A 137 -3.63 -5.66 7.65
CA LEU A 137 -2.36 -5.33 7.01
C LEU A 137 -1.23 -5.72 7.95
N SER A 138 -0.23 -6.42 7.44
CA SER A 138 0.95 -6.82 8.18
C SER A 138 2.20 -6.64 7.31
N LEU A 139 3.23 -6.07 7.92
CA LEU A 139 4.44 -5.59 7.28
C LEU A 139 5.64 -6.13 8.06
N THR A 140 6.73 -6.42 7.36
CA THR A 140 8.03 -6.75 7.95
C THR A 140 9.14 -6.09 7.13
N LEU A 141 10.26 -5.77 7.75
CA LEU A 141 11.44 -5.29 7.04
C LEU A 141 12.28 -6.47 6.59
N ALA A 142 12.89 -6.33 5.41
CA ALA A 142 13.68 -7.38 4.78
C ALA A 142 15.14 -6.95 4.57
N SER A 143 15.39 -5.67 4.25
CA SER A 143 16.75 -5.17 4.08
C SER A 143 16.88 -3.71 4.49
N LEU A 144 18.09 -3.35 4.92
CA LEU A 144 18.49 -2.00 5.23
C LEU A 144 19.80 -1.69 4.51
N THR A 145 19.84 -0.55 3.84
CA THR A 145 21.00 -0.06 3.12
C THR A 145 21.48 1.25 3.76
N PRO A 146 22.57 1.20 4.57
CA PRO A 146 23.14 2.40 5.16
C PRO A 146 23.66 3.35 4.08
N THR A 147 23.65 4.67 4.34
CA THR A 147 24.17 5.66 3.40
C THR A 147 25.64 5.41 3.06
N GLY A 148 25.93 5.04 1.82
CA GLY A 148 27.29 4.72 1.35
C GLY A 148 27.83 3.36 1.82
N GLY A 149 26.98 2.53 2.40
CA GLY A 149 27.25 1.13 2.76
C GLY A 149 26.71 0.14 1.73
N LYS A 150 26.66 -1.13 2.12
CA LYS A 150 26.05 -2.21 1.32
C LYS A 150 24.68 -2.59 1.89
N GLU A 151 23.79 -3.03 1.01
CA GLU A 151 22.51 -3.61 1.43
C GLU A 151 22.76 -4.82 2.34
N THR A 152 22.11 -4.81 3.50
CA THR A 152 22.22 -5.86 4.50
C THR A 152 20.82 -6.40 4.80
N GLU A 153 20.67 -7.72 4.73
CA GLU A 153 19.41 -8.39 5.07
C GLU A 153 19.15 -8.28 6.57
N ILE A 154 17.92 -7.91 6.93
CA ILE A 154 17.47 -7.80 8.30
C ILE A 154 16.20 -8.61 8.48
N ALA A 155 15.99 -9.11 9.69
CA ALA A 155 14.71 -9.66 10.08
C ALA A 155 14.19 -8.86 11.27
N THR A 156 12.93 -8.47 11.20
CA THR A 156 12.24 -7.73 12.25
C THR A 156 11.04 -8.49 12.77
N ASP A 157 10.44 -7.98 13.83
CA ASP A 157 9.06 -8.26 14.16
C ASP A 157 8.10 -7.86 13.01
N THR A 158 6.86 -8.33 13.13
CA THR A 158 5.79 -7.99 12.20
C THR A 158 4.99 -6.85 12.80
N TRP A 159 5.01 -5.70 12.13
CA TRP A 159 4.07 -4.64 12.40
C TRP A 159 2.74 -5.01 11.75
N GLY A 160 1.62 -4.85 12.46
CA GLY A 160 0.32 -5.17 11.90
C GLY A 160 -0.80 -4.34 12.49
N GLU A 161 -1.72 -3.96 11.62
CA GLU A 161 -2.95 -3.28 12.00
C GLU A 161 -4.16 -4.07 11.50
N LYS A 162 -5.21 -4.06 12.31
CA LYS A 162 -6.48 -4.72 12.00
C LYS A 162 -7.58 -3.67 12.05
N GLY A 163 -8.31 -3.54 10.95
CA GLY A 163 -9.40 -2.58 10.82
C GLY A 163 -10.49 -2.82 11.86
N GLU A 164 -11.18 -1.76 12.26
CA GLU A 164 -12.26 -1.83 13.26
C GLU A 164 -13.27 -2.93 12.89
N SER A 165 -13.59 -3.79 13.86
CA SER A 165 -14.64 -4.80 13.66
C SER A 165 -16.00 -4.12 13.41
N HIS A 166 -16.60 -4.36 12.24
CA HIS A 166 -17.90 -3.80 11.87
C HIS A 166 -19.09 -4.32 12.71
N LYS A 167 -18.83 -5.17 13.71
CA LYS A 167 -19.84 -5.93 14.46
C LYS A 167 -20.82 -5.04 15.23
N LYS A 168 -20.35 -3.97 15.87
CA LYS A 168 -21.23 -3.08 16.65
C LYS A 168 -22.08 -2.17 15.75
N ARG A 169 -21.47 -1.56 14.71
CA ARG A 169 -22.17 -0.64 13.79
C ARG A 169 -23.14 -1.33 12.84
N ASN A 170 -22.87 -2.58 12.41
CA ASN A 170 -23.82 -3.30 11.56
C ASN A 170 -25.06 -3.74 12.34
N ILE A 171 -24.91 -4.13 13.61
CA ILE A 171 -26.07 -4.39 14.48
C ILE A 171 -26.90 -3.11 14.66
N GLU A 172 -26.24 -1.96 14.76
CA GLU A 172 -26.92 -0.67 14.98
C GLU A 172 -27.52 -0.05 13.70
N MET A 173 -26.84 -0.16 12.54
CA MET A 173 -27.40 0.28 11.25
C MET A 173 -28.48 -0.66 10.73
N ILE A 174 -28.27 -1.98 10.80
CA ILE A 174 -29.28 -2.97 10.35
C ILE A 174 -30.44 -3.03 11.36
N GLY A 175 -30.16 -2.94 12.67
CA GLY A 175 -31.18 -2.92 13.72
C GLY A 175 -31.94 -1.59 13.81
N GLY A 176 -31.28 -0.45 13.57
CA GLY A 176 -31.89 0.87 13.62
C GLY A 176 -32.67 1.24 12.35
N GLY A 177 -32.13 0.95 11.17
CA GLY A 177 -32.76 1.31 9.88
C GLY A 177 -34.03 0.50 9.56
N ALA A 178 -34.05 -0.78 9.92
CA ALA A 178 -35.25 -1.62 9.79
C ALA A 178 -36.35 -1.23 10.81
N GLY A 179 -35.94 -0.80 12.02
CA GLY A 179 -36.86 -0.36 13.07
C GLY A 179 -37.62 0.91 12.70
N VAL A 180 -36.93 1.94 12.19
CA VAL A 180 -37.58 3.21 11.81
C VAL A 180 -38.56 3.02 10.64
N GLY A 181 -38.17 2.28 9.59
CA GLY A 181 -39.05 2.02 8.44
C GLY A 181 -40.27 1.16 8.78
N ALA A 182 -40.10 0.18 9.66
CA ALA A 182 -41.21 -0.64 10.16
C ALA A 182 -42.15 0.15 11.08
N LEU A 183 -41.62 1.04 11.94
CA LEU A 183 -42.44 1.89 12.82
C LEU A 183 -43.24 2.92 12.02
N VAL A 184 -42.62 3.64 11.08
CA VAL A 184 -43.32 4.60 10.23
C VAL A 184 -44.33 3.90 9.32
N GLY A 185 -43.97 2.75 8.75
CA GLY A 185 -44.89 1.93 7.97
C GLY A 185 -46.05 1.36 8.80
N ALA A 186 -45.82 0.99 10.06
CA ALA A 186 -46.85 0.52 10.98
C ALA A 186 -47.83 1.64 11.35
N LEU A 187 -47.34 2.86 11.56
CA LEU A 187 -48.17 4.02 11.87
C LEU A 187 -49.02 4.44 10.66
N ALA A 188 -48.47 4.39 9.45
CA ALA A 188 -49.18 4.83 8.24
C ALA A 188 -50.10 3.76 7.62
N GLY A 189 -49.80 2.46 7.79
CA GLY A 189 -50.53 1.38 7.10
C GLY A 189 -50.80 0.13 7.95
N GLY A 190 -50.62 0.21 9.27
CA GLY A 190 -50.82 -0.92 10.18
C GLY A 190 -49.91 -2.10 9.85
N LYS A 191 -50.38 -3.33 10.08
CA LYS A 191 -49.60 -4.56 9.92
C LYS A 191 -49.06 -4.76 8.49
N LYS A 192 -49.82 -4.33 7.47
CA LYS A 192 -49.38 -4.37 6.06
C LYS A 192 -48.36 -3.26 5.75
N GLY A 193 -48.56 -2.06 6.28
CA GLY A 193 -47.60 -0.95 6.11
C GLY A 193 -46.27 -1.21 6.83
N ALA A 194 -46.28 -1.89 7.98
CA ALA A 194 -45.07 -2.34 8.67
C ALA A 194 -44.25 -3.34 7.84
N ALA A 195 -44.93 -4.28 7.17
CA ALA A 195 -44.28 -5.26 6.30
C ALA A 195 -43.68 -4.60 5.05
N ILE A 196 -44.41 -3.70 4.40
CA ILE A 196 -43.93 -3.00 3.19
C ILE A 196 -42.87 -1.96 3.56
N GLY A 197 -43.09 -1.15 4.59
CA GLY A 197 -42.13 -0.16 5.10
C GLY A 197 -40.87 -0.79 5.69
N GLY A 198 -41.00 -1.97 6.31
CA GLY A 198 -39.88 -2.80 6.74
C GLY A 198 -39.13 -3.41 5.56
N ALA A 199 -39.80 -3.92 4.52
CA ALA A 199 -39.15 -4.49 3.34
C ALA A 199 -38.43 -3.44 2.49
N VAL A 200 -39.05 -2.29 2.25
CA VAL A 200 -38.43 -1.17 1.51
C VAL A 200 -37.31 -0.53 2.33
N GLY A 201 -37.52 -0.33 3.64
CA GLY A 201 -36.49 0.19 4.55
C GLY A 201 -35.30 -0.78 4.71
N ALA A 202 -35.55 -2.09 4.75
CA ALA A 202 -34.51 -3.10 4.76
C ALA A 202 -33.75 -3.14 3.43
N GLY A 203 -34.44 -3.10 2.28
CA GLY A 203 -33.82 -3.15 0.95
C GLY A 203 -32.98 -1.91 0.60
N ALA A 204 -33.48 -0.71 0.89
CA ALA A 204 -32.75 0.53 0.65
C ALA A 204 -31.59 0.74 1.65
N GLY A 205 -31.77 0.37 2.92
CA GLY A 205 -30.74 0.49 3.96
C GLY A 205 -29.61 -0.52 3.83
N THR A 206 -29.91 -1.78 3.49
CA THR A 206 -28.86 -2.79 3.23
C THR A 206 -28.15 -2.56 1.90
N GLY A 207 -28.84 -2.07 0.87
CA GLY A 207 -28.22 -1.76 -0.41
C GLY A 207 -27.15 -0.67 -0.31
N THR A 208 -27.43 0.40 0.45
CA THR A 208 -26.47 1.50 0.65
C THR A 208 -25.31 1.09 1.57
N ALA A 209 -25.57 0.40 2.68
CA ALA A 209 -24.51 -0.11 3.56
C ALA A 209 -23.61 -1.14 2.85
N ALA A 210 -24.18 -1.99 1.99
CA ALA A 210 -23.40 -2.89 1.15
C ALA A 210 -22.57 -2.12 0.11
N ALA A 211 -23.07 -1.01 -0.43
CA ALA A 211 -22.34 -0.18 -1.39
C ALA A 211 -21.15 0.55 -0.75
N THR A 212 -21.32 1.10 0.46
CA THR A 212 -20.33 1.99 1.11
C THR A 212 -19.52 1.33 2.23
N GLY A 213 -19.72 0.04 2.51
CA GLY A 213 -19.17 -0.63 3.70
C GLY A 213 -17.67 -0.94 3.70
N LYS A 214 -16.91 -0.65 2.63
CA LYS A 214 -15.47 -0.91 2.58
C LYS A 214 -14.72 0.07 3.49
N LYS A 215 -13.87 -0.47 4.37
CA LYS A 215 -13.00 0.29 5.28
C LYS A 215 -11.61 -0.30 5.24
N GLU A 216 -10.85 0.16 4.26
CA GLU A 216 -9.49 -0.29 4.04
C GLU A 216 -8.53 0.34 5.05
N ILE A 217 -7.49 -0.40 5.44
CA ILE A 217 -6.36 0.20 6.15
C ILE A 217 -5.52 0.91 5.09
N VAL A 218 -5.33 2.22 5.27
CA VAL A 218 -4.52 3.05 4.39
C VAL A 218 -3.44 3.70 5.24
N LEU A 219 -2.20 3.35 4.95
CA LEU A 219 -1.01 4.00 5.48
C LEU A 219 -0.53 5.00 4.43
N PRO A 220 -0.66 6.33 4.67
CA PRO A 220 -0.13 7.33 3.75
C PRO A 220 1.39 7.23 3.58
N ALA A 221 1.90 7.83 2.51
CA ALA A 221 3.34 8.10 2.43
C ALA A 221 3.79 8.93 3.64
N GLU A 222 5.06 8.81 4.02
CA GLU A 222 5.67 9.45 5.19
C GLU A 222 5.16 8.98 6.56
N THR A 223 4.30 7.97 6.60
CA THR A 223 3.86 7.33 7.86
C THR A 223 5.06 6.73 8.58
N LYS A 224 5.22 7.09 9.86
CA LYS A 224 6.24 6.51 10.74
C LYS A 224 5.77 5.16 11.27
N LEU A 225 6.57 4.12 11.06
CA LEU A 225 6.35 2.77 11.57
C LEU A 225 7.56 2.33 12.39
N ASP A 226 7.31 1.65 13.50
CA ASP A 226 8.35 1.18 14.41
C ASP A 226 8.43 -0.34 14.38
N PHE A 227 9.65 -0.86 14.19
CA PHE A 227 9.99 -2.27 14.16
C PHE A 227 11.11 -2.57 15.15
N HIS A 228 11.27 -3.83 15.53
CA HIS A 228 12.40 -4.31 16.33
C HIS A 228 13.10 -5.45 15.59
N LEU A 229 14.43 -5.43 15.57
CA LEU A 229 15.21 -6.53 15.02
C LEU A 229 14.91 -7.83 15.78
N SER A 230 14.58 -8.90 15.06
CA SER A 230 14.31 -10.21 15.67
C SER A 230 15.58 -11.02 15.91
N GLN A 231 16.65 -10.70 15.18
CA GLN A 231 17.96 -11.36 15.29
C GLN A 231 19.10 -10.32 15.20
N PRO A 232 20.27 -10.62 15.77
CA PRO A 232 21.43 -9.75 15.62
C PRO A 232 21.91 -9.71 14.16
N VAL A 233 22.29 -8.53 13.68
CA VAL A 233 22.76 -8.31 12.31
C VAL A 233 24.07 -7.52 12.33
N THR A 234 25.02 -7.91 11.49
CA THR A 234 26.30 -7.20 11.37
C THR A 234 26.27 -6.30 10.15
N PHE A 235 26.50 -5.01 10.36
CA PHE A 235 26.59 -4.02 9.29
C PHE A 235 28.03 -3.62 9.05
N THR A 236 28.35 -3.35 7.79
CA THR A 236 29.62 -2.72 7.43
C THR A 236 29.42 -1.21 7.37
N VAL A 237 30.07 -0.50 8.29
CA VAL A 237 30.02 0.97 8.37
C VAL A 237 31.30 1.53 7.78
N LYS A 238 31.18 2.53 6.91
CA LYS A 238 32.32 3.28 6.39
C LYS A 238 32.56 4.47 7.31
N ARG A 239 33.65 4.46 8.10
CA ARG A 239 34.07 5.65 8.84
C ARG A 239 34.33 6.80 7.85
N LYS A 240 33.71 7.96 8.11
CA LYS A 240 34.06 9.22 7.46
C LYS A 240 35.24 9.86 8.18
#